data_AF-A0AA91GV87-F1
#
_entry.id   AF-A0AA91GV87-F1
#
_cell.length_a   1.000
_cell.length_b   1.000
_cell.length_c   1.000
_cell.angle_alpha   90.00
_cell.angle_beta   90.00
_cell.angle_gamma   90.00
#
_symmetry.space_group_name_H-M   'P 1'
#
loop_
_entity.id
_entity.type
_entity.pdbx_description
1 polymer ?
#
loop_
_entity_poly.entity_id
_entity_poly.type
_entity_poly.pdbx_seq_one_letter_code
_entity_poly.pdbx_strand_id
1 'polypeptide(L)'
;MELAYIKDYSHFEQHVATLLHRAGWTVITTKSNQPGYDLVVKKGNLVGAVHLKWLRNNVAAPQLLKFANFLDSDEGKIFNFGLFITTKGFSGPTLALIRSWGKDTKIRCGIAKENKLVGIDSADYEDKVNHHNSTKPEKIYFGIFTCKGGVGKTTIAGHLAGAFALQGFNVALVDLDPEQNLQKLVGDGVFVPNLRGMGTTIEVFDGRDWHEDSARDCKIVICDCSPAIERNPTNLVEKFHYCIIPTTLNPLGINKHGKVIRDTVTEIRHFNKNAHLFVLVNNFKYPGSQKLSLLRKVYLETYKDIIKTDDKFHCIDPQEVCIRTSEQLYYWGIHILENPENPSSRLAFDLIGGKCYPRDDFISLADYIERKAGIGILRDQ
;
A
#
# COMPACT_ATOMS: atom_id res chain seq x y z
N MET A 1 20.43 -19.56 5.60
CA MET A 1 21.04 -19.49 4.25
C MET A 1 19.90 -19.71 3.29
N GLU A 2 19.66 -18.82 2.31
CA GLU A 2 18.39 -18.89 1.58
C GLU A 2 18.38 -20.11 0.67
N LEU A 3 17.24 -20.78 0.63
CA LEU A 3 16.96 -21.78 -0.37
C LEU A 3 16.94 -21.04 -1.72
N ALA A 4 17.76 -21.46 -2.68
CA ALA A 4 18.06 -20.70 -3.90
C ALA A 4 16.82 -20.31 -4.74
N TYR A 5 15.67 -20.92 -4.48
CA TYR A 5 14.40 -20.63 -5.14
C TYR A 5 13.57 -19.50 -4.53
N ILE A 6 13.68 -19.20 -3.23
CA ILE A 6 12.99 -18.04 -2.62
C ILE A 6 13.85 -16.77 -2.66
N LYS A 7 15.01 -16.86 -3.33
CA LYS A 7 15.95 -15.79 -3.65
C LYS A 7 15.23 -14.48 -4.00
N ASP A 8 14.71 -14.41 -5.21
CA ASP A 8 13.80 -13.38 -5.69
C ASP A 8 12.58 -14.06 -6.32
N TYR A 9 11.60 -13.27 -6.75
CA TYR A 9 10.44 -13.82 -7.44
C TYR A 9 10.85 -14.60 -8.71
N SER A 10 11.88 -14.19 -9.44
CA SER A 10 12.26 -14.80 -10.72
C SER A 10 12.77 -16.24 -10.50
N HIS A 11 13.52 -16.47 -9.43
CA HIS A 11 13.92 -17.81 -8.99
C HIS A 11 12.72 -18.60 -8.44
N PHE A 12 11.76 -17.94 -7.78
CA PHE A 12 10.55 -18.58 -7.26
C PHE A 12 9.62 -19.04 -8.38
N GLU A 13 9.46 -18.23 -9.42
CA GLU A 13 8.74 -18.55 -10.65
C GLU A 13 9.35 -19.76 -11.36
N GLN A 14 10.66 -19.74 -11.62
CA GLN A 14 11.39 -20.86 -12.22
C GLN A 14 11.27 -22.15 -11.39
N HIS A 15 11.28 -22.02 -10.07
CA HIS A 15 11.16 -23.15 -9.15
C HIS A 15 9.75 -23.73 -9.12
N VAL A 16 8.73 -22.89 -9.00
CA VAL A 16 7.33 -23.34 -9.05
C VAL A 16 7.04 -23.98 -10.42
N ALA A 17 7.55 -23.40 -11.51
CA ALA A 17 7.51 -24.01 -12.83
C ALA A 17 8.21 -25.39 -12.85
N THR A 18 9.38 -25.52 -12.24
CA THR A 18 10.11 -26.80 -12.12
C THR A 18 9.33 -27.84 -11.31
N LEU A 19 8.72 -27.46 -10.19
CA LEU A 19 7.88 -28.36 -9.37
C LEU A 19 6.63 -28.82 -10.13
N LEU A 20 5.95 -27.91 -10.83
CA LEU A 20 4.77 -28.22 -11.63
C LEU A 20 5.14 -29.14 -12.82
N HIS A 21 6.28 -28.89 -13.47
CA HIS A 21 6.81 -29.77 -14.52
C HIS A 21 7.16 -31.17 -14.00
N ARG A 22 7.76 -31.28 -12.81
CA ARG A 22 8.00 -32.58 -12.14
C ARG A 22 6.70 -33.32 -11.80
N ALA A 23 5.61 -32.59 -11.52
CA ALA A 23 4.26 -33.15 -11.35
C ALA A 23 3.53 -33.46 -12.68
N GLY A 24 4.23 -33.33 -13.83
CA GLY A 24 3.72 -33.67 -15.16
C GLY A 24 2.76 -32.63 -15.74
N TRP A 25 2.93 -31.35 -15.40
CA TRP A 25 2.27 -30.23 -16.08
C TRP A 25 3.20 -29.59 -17.10
N THR A 26 2.69 -29.27 -18.29
CA THR A 26 3.37 -28.31 -19.18
C THR A 26 3.20 -26.92 -18.59
N VAL A 27 4.30 -26.20 -18.36
CA VAL A 27 4.29 -24.84 -17.81
C VAL A 27 4.66 -23.84 -18.90
N ILE A 28 3.90 -22.75 -18.97
CA ILE A 28 4.10 -21.64 -19.91
C ILE A 28 4.25 -20.37 -19.07
N THR A 29 5.42 -19.74 -19.12
CA THR A 29 5.64 -18.40 -18.57
C THR A 29 4.92 -17.35 -19.40
N THR A 30 4.31 -16.37 -18.72
CA THR A 30 3.60 -15.28 -19.39
C THR A 30 4.54 -14.16 -19.82
N LYS A 31 4.04 -13.23 -20.64
CA LYS A 31 4.76 -11.97 -20.90
C LYS A 31 4.46 -10.99 -19.78
N SER A 32 5.47 -10.20 -19.39
CA SER A 32 5.32 -9.06 -18.48
C SER A 32 4.15 -8.16 -18.92
N ASN A 33 3.37 -7.67 -17.94
CA ASN A 33 2.11 -6.90 -18.06
C ASN A 33 0.80 -7.66 -18.30
N GLN A 34 0.70 -9.00 -18.15
CA GLN A 34 -0.62 -9.66 -18.05
C GLN A 34 -1.21 -9.50 -16.64
N PRO A 35 -2.48 -9.05 -16.50
CA PRO A 35 -3.12 -8.91 -15.19
C PRO A 35 -3.64 -10.27 -14.66
N GLY A 36 -3.46 -10.50 -13.35
CA GLY A 36 -4.18 -11.55 -12.60
C GLY A 36 -3.46 -12.90 -12.42
N TYR A 37 -2.43 -13.22 -13.20
CA TYR A 37 -1.69 -14.48 -13.09
C TYR A 37 -0.28 -14.39 -13.70
N ASP A 38 0.57 -15.36 -13.38
CA ASP A 38 2.01 -15.34 -13.66
C ASP A 38 2.45 -16.49 -14.58
N LEU A 39 1.95 -17.71 -14.34
CA LEU A 39 2.17 -18.88 -15.19
C LEU A 39 0.84 -19.46 -15.67
N VAL A 40 0.89 -20.19 -16.80
CA VAL A 40 -0.19 -21.08 -17.25
C VAL A 40 0.30 -22.53 -17.18
N VAL A 41 -0.50 -23.41 -16.58
CA VAL A 41 -0.26 -24.86 -16.56
C VAL A 41 -1.24 -25.60 -17.45
N LYS A 42 -0.76 -26.65 -18.13
CA LYS A 42 -1.58 -27.52 -18.98
C LYS A 42 -1.31 -29.00 -18.74
N LYS A 43 -2.35 -29.83 -18.70
CA LYS A 43 -2.26 -31.29 -18.62
C LYS A 43 -3.50 -31.93 -19.25
N GLY A 44 -3.35 -32.47 -20.46
CA GLY A 44 -4.49 -32.87 -21.29
C GLY A 44 -5.42 -31.67 -21.55
N ASN A 45 -6.71 -31.84 -21.29
CA ASN A 45 -7.72 -30.79 -21.48
C ASN A 45 -7.79 -29.78 -20.30
N LEU A 46 -6.99 -29.96 -19.23
CA LEU A 46 -6.96 -29.05 -18.09
C LEU A 46 -5.97 -27.91 -18.34
N VAL A 47 -6.46 -26.67 -18.24
CA VAL A 47 -5.69 -25.43 -18.29
C VAL A 47 -5.92 -24.66 -16.98
N GLY A 48 -4.84 -24.31 -16.29
CA GLY A 48 -4.91 -23.57 -15.03
C GLY A 48 -4.08 -22.29 -15.06
N ALA A 49 -4.61 -21.23 -14.44
CA ALA A 49 -3.84 -20.02 -14.12
C ALA A 49 -3.06 -20.25 -12.83
N VAL A 50 -1.81 -19.78 -12.75
CA VAL A 50 -1.02 -19.82 -11.51
C VAL A 50 -0.67 -18.40 -11.12
N HIS A 51 -1.10 -17.97 -9.95
CA HIS A 51 -0.69 -16.71 -9.36
C HIS A 51 0.39 -16.94 -8.29
N LEU A 52 1.49 -16.19 -8.41
CA LEU A 52 2.69 -16.32 -7.61
C LEU A 52 2.87 -15.10 -6.70
N LYS A 53 2.71 -15.29 -5.38
CA LYS A 53 3.04 -14.24 -4.39
C LYS A 53 4.33 -14.60 -3.64
N TRP A 54 5.43 -14.11 -4.19
CA TRP A 54 6.71 -13.99 -3.48
C TRP A 54 6.56 -12.91 -2.39
N LEU A 55 6.51 -13.34 -1.14
CA LEU A 55 6.33 -12.49 0.04
C LEU A 55 7.31 -12.91 1.15
N ARG A 56 7.67 -11.96 2.01
CA ARG A 56 8.37 -12.27 3.27
C ARG A 56 7.42 -12.56 4.44
N ASN A 57 6.17 -12.11 4.30
CA ASN A 57 5.07 -12.30 5.26
C ASN A 57 3.99 -13.22 4.68
N ASN A 58 3.02 -13.59 5.52
CA ASN A 58 1.87 -14.38 5.10
C ASN A 58 0.94 -13.59 4.17
N VAL A 59 0.31 -14.30 3.24
CA VAL A 59 -0.70 -13.77 2.31
C VAL A 59 -1.93 -13.32 3.08
N ALA A 60 -2.38 -12.11 2.74
CA ALA A 60 -3.57 -11.45 3.25
C ALA A 60 -4.84 -11.86 2.49
N ALA A 61 -6.00 -11.80 3.14
CA ALA A 61 -7.28 -12.12 2.52
C ALA A 61 -7.57 -11.23 1.28
N PRO A 62 -7.29 -9.92 1.25
CA PRO A 62 -7.42 -9.09 0.04
C PRO A 62 -6.58 -9.58 -1.15
N GLN A 63 -5.35 -10.02 -0.93
CA GLN A 63 -4.47 -10.55 -1.98
C GLN A 63 -5.05 -11.83 -2.60
N LEU A 64 -5.57 -12.72 -1.74
CA LEU A 64 -6.17 -13.97 -2.16
C LEU A 64 -7.52 -13.76 -2.87
N LEU A 65 -8.37 -12.86 -2.36
CA LEU A 65 -9.65 -12.48 -2.98
C LEU A 65 -9.47 -11.83 -4.35
N LYS A 66 -8.40 -11.06 -4.56
CA LYS A 66 -8.04 -10.48 -5.87
C LYS A 66 -7.90 -11.56 -6.95
N PHE A 67 -7.22 -12.67 -6.64
CA PHE A 67 -7.07 -13.78 -7.59
C PHE A 67 -8.36 -14.60 -7.75
N ALA A 68 -9.13 -14.80 -6.68
CA ALA A 68 -10.44 -15.44 -6.79
C ALA A 68 -11.38 -14.65 -7.72
N ASN A 69 -11.48 -13.33 -7.53
CA ASN A 69 -12.25 -12.43 -8.39
C ASN A 69 -11.75 -12.42 -9.84
N PHE A 70 -10.44 -12.57 -10.07
CA PHE A 70 -9.88 -12.74 -11.42
C PHE A 70 -10.41 -14.04 -12.07
N LEU A 71 -10.41 -15.18 -11.37
CA LEU A 71 -10.90 -16.46 -11.90
C LEU A 71 -12.40 -16.46 -12.24
N ASP A 72 -13.18 -15.61 -11.58
CA ASP A 72 -14.62 -15.43 -11.83
C ASP A 72 -14.92 -14.40 -12.95
N SER A 73 -13.94 -13.57 -13.33
CA SER A 73 -14.04 -12.61 -14.44
C SER A 73 -14.15 -13.30 -15.81
N ASP A 74 -14.59 -12.57 -16.84
CA ASP A 74 -14.64 -13.11 -18.22
C ASP A 74 -13.26 -13.52 -18.75
N GLU A 75 -12.20 -12.85 -18.32
CA GLU A 75 -10.81 -13.21 -18.62
C GLU A 75 -10.40 -14.51 -17.90
N GLY A 76 -10.85 -14.70 -16.66
CA GLY A 76 -10.56 -15.90 -15.85
C GLY A 76 -11.32 -17.15 -16.27
N LYS A 77 -12.50 -17.01 -16.89
CA LYS A 77 -13.35 -18.14 -17.32
C LYS A 77 -12.69 -19.08 -18.34
N ILE A 78 -11.61 -18.67 -19.00
CA ILE A 78 -10.83 -19.53 -19.90
C ILE A 78 -10.02 -20.61 -19.15
N PHE A 79 -9.84 -20.46 -17.84
CA PHE A 79 -9.12 -21.40 -16.99
C PHE A 79 -10.09 -22.35 -16.27
N ASN A 80 -9.74 -23.63 -16.22
CA ASN A 80 -10.50 -24.63 -15.48
C ASN A 80 -10.33 -24.47 -13.96
N PHE A 81 -9.17 -24.01 -13.52
CA PHE A 81 -8.82 -23.82 -12.11
C PHE A 81 -7.72 -22.74 -11.96
N GLY A 82 -7.50 -22.28 -10.73
CA GLY A 82 -6.39 -21.40 -10.37
C GLY A 82 -5.53 -21.97 -9.25
N LEU A 83 -4.20 -21.81 -9.33
CA LEU A 83 -3.27 -22.11 -8.24
C LEU A 83 -2.71 -20.81 -7.65
N PHE A 84 -3.01 -20.53 -6.39
CA PHE A 84 -2.36 -19.44 -5.64
C PHE A 84 -1.17 -20.01 -4.87
N ILE A 85 0.05 -19.74 -5.35
CA ILE A 85 1.27 -20.31 -4.77
C ILE A 85 2.11 -19.19 -4.16
N THR A 86 2.45 -19.34 -2.88
CA THR A 86 3.26 -18.38 -2.11
C THR A 86 4.56 -18.99 -1.59
N THR A 87 5.50 -18.12 -1.20
CA THR A 87 6.76 -18.46 -0.53
C THR A 87 6.63 -18.73 0.96
N LYS A 88 5.59 -18.18 1.61
CA LYS A 88 5.49 -18.13 3.08
C LYS A 88 4.28 -18.87 3.62
N GLY A 89 3.08 -18.39 3.30
CA GLY A 89 1.86 -18.93 3.84
C GLY A 89 0.70 -17.96 3.76
N PHE A 90 -0.35 -18.21 4.55
CA PHE A 90 -1.58 -17.42 4.58
C PHE A 90 -1.87 -17.02 6.03
N SER A 91 -2.33 -15.78 6.27
CA SER A 91 -2.61 -15.32 7.63
C SER A 91 -3.83 -16.02 8.23
N GLY A 92 -4.02 -15.97 9.56
CA GLY A 92 -5.12 -16.65 10.24
C GLY A 92 -6.51 -16.40 9.62
N PRO A 93 -6.91 -15.12 9.37
CA PRO A 93 -8.15 -14.79 8.66
C PRO A 93 -8.20 -15.34 7.23
N THR A 94 -7.06 -15.34 6.53
CA THR A 94 -6.94 -15.87 5.16
C THR A 94 -7.09 -17.40 5.14
N LEU A 95 -6.58 -18.11 6.14
CA LEU A 95 -6.82 -19.55 6.33
C LEU A 95 -8.28 -19.83 6.68
N ALA A 96 -8.94 -18.97 7.47
CA ALA A 96 -10.37 -19.08 7.73
C ALA A 96 -11.21 -18.87 6.45
N LEU A 97 -10.83 -17.93 5.58
CA LEU A 97 -11.42 -17.72 4.26
C LEU A 97 -11.21 -18.94 3.34
N ILE A 98 -10.00 -19.51 3.28
CA ILE A 98 -9.74 -20.74 2.50
C ILE A 98 -10.61 -21.89 3.00
N ARG A 99 -10.82 -22.01 4.33
CA ARG A 99 -11.66 -23.04 4.95
C ARG A 99 -13.16 -22.82 4.73
N SER A 100 -13.62 -21.60 4.47
CA SER A 100 -15.04 -21.33 4.18
C SER A 100 -15.42 -21.60 2.72
N TRP A 101 -14.44 -21.72 1.83
CA TRP A 101 -14.67 -22.14 0.45
C TRP A 101 -15.04 -23.62 0.35
N GLY A 102 -16.12 -23.90 -0.37
CA GLY A 102 -16.55 -25.28 -0.68
C GLY A 102 -15.57 -26.00 -1.61
N LYS A 103 -15.64 -27.33 -1.64
CA LYS A 103 -14.76 -28.20 -2.46
C LYS A 103 -14.79 -27.86 -3.95
N ASP A 104 -15.91 -27.32 -4.43
CA ASP A 104 -16.16 -26.94 -5.82
C ASP A 104 -15.56 -25.59 -6.22
N THR A 105 -14.88 -24.89 -5.30
CA THR A 105 -14.16 -23.65 -5.64
C THR A 105 -13.09 -23.90 -6.69
N LYS A 106 -12.91 -22.98 -7.64
CA LYS A 106 -11.91 -23.12 -8.73
C LYS A 106 -10.47 -22.90 -8.28
N ILE A 107 -10.26 -22.30 -7.11
CA ILE A 107 -8.94 -21.94 -6.60
C ILE A 107 -8.35 -23.03 -5.69
N ARG A 108 -7.04 -23.23 -5.76
CA ARG A 108 -6.26 -24.05 -4.82
C ARG A 108 -5.08 -23.24 -4.32
N CYS A 109 -4.88 -23.24 -3.00
CA CYS A 109 -3.79 -22.51 -2.36
C CYS A 109 -2.61 -23.45 -2.10
N GLY A 110 -1.38 -22.94 -2.11
CA GLY A 110 -0.20 -23.75 -1.81
C GLY A 110 1.05 -22.93 -1.54
N ILE A 111 2.09 -23.60 -1.05
CA ILE A 111 3.42 -23.03 -0.79
C ILE A 111 4.48 -23.83 -1.51
N ALA A 112 5.38 -23.15 -2.21
CA ALA A 112 6.58 -23.81 -2.73
C ALA A 112 7.58 -24.02 -1.59
N LYS A 113 7.80 -25.30 -1.25
CA LYS A 113 8.97 -25.76 -0.50
C LYS A 113 10.01 -26.26 -1.50
N GLU A 114 11.24 -26.52 -1.03
CA GLU A 114 12.40 -26.84 -1.88
C GLU A 114 12.21 -28.02 -2.85
N ASN A 115 11.37 -29.00 -2.52
CA ASN A 115 11.17 -30.18 -3.37
C ASN A 115 9.69 -30.53 -3.59
N LYS A 116 8.75 -29.71 -3.11
CA LYS A 116 7.31 -29.97 -3.21
C LYS A 116 6.47 -28.69 -3.04
N LEU A 117 5.29 -28.70 -3.64
CA LEU A 117 4.21 -27.80 -3.26
C LEU A 117 3.48 -28.40 -2.04
N VAL A 118 3.21 -27.59 -1.01
CA VAL A 118 2.51 -28.00 0.22
C VAL A 118 1.21 -27.21 0.36
N GLY A 119 0.17 -27.81 0.94
CA GLY A 119 -1.11 -27.16 1.18
C GLY A 119 -2.07 -27.14 -0.02
N ILE A 120 -1.63 -27.61 -1.20
CA ILE A 120 -2.53 -28.00 -2.30
C ILE A 120 -3.33 -29.20 -1.79
N ASP A 121 -4.52 -28.91 -1.27
CA ASP A 121 -5.40 -29.80 -0.52
C ASP A 121 -4.80 -30.36 0.80
N SER A 122 -4.72 -29.48 1.80
CA SER A 122 -4.62 -29.72 3.27
C SER A 122 -3.23 -29.74 3.96
N ALA A 123 -3.08 -28.79 4.89
CA ALA A 123 -2.33 -28.81 6.16
C ALA A 123 -0.77 -28.73 6.22
N ASP A 124 -0.35 -28.01 7.28
CA ASP A 124 0.91 -27.97 8.05
C ASP A 124 2.17 -27.18 7.59
N TYR A 125 2.63 -26.33 8.52
CA TYR A 125 3.50 -25.15 8.33
C TYR A 125 4.53 -25.00 9.46
N GLU A 126 5.83 -24.97 9.13
CA GLU A 126 6.94 -24.41 9.94
C GLU A 126 8.07 -23.93 8.99
N ASP A 127 9.11 -23.25 9.52
CA ASP A 127 9.61 -21.94 9.03
C ASP A 127 11.16 -21.83 8.77
N LYS A 128 11.59 -20.73 8.09
CA LYS A 128 12.93 -20.02 8.10
C LYS A 128 14.02 -20.08 6.97
N VAL A 129 14.03 -19.04 6.08
CA VAL A 129 15.03 -17.91 5.90
C VAL A 129 16.42 -17.97 5.16
N ASN A 130 16.64 -17.04 4.17
CA ASN A 130 17.64 -15.90 4.13
C ASN A 130 17.35 -14.79 3.04
N HIS A 131 18.22 -14.41 2.06
CA HIS A 131 18.03 -13.45 0.89
C HIS A 131 18.88 -13.81 -0.42
N HIS A 132 18.47 -13.46 -1.69
CA HIS A 132 19.24 -12.69 -2.77
C HIS A 132 18.50 -12.36 -4.12
N ASN A 133 19.09 -11.73 -5.18
CA ASN A 133 18.28 -10.88 -6.12
C ASN A 133 18.48 -10.90 -7.65
N SER A 134 17.39 -10.48 -8.35
CA SER A 134 17.23 -9.98 -9.74
C SER A 134 15.74 -9.85 -10.16
N THR A 135 15.21 -8.96 -11.02
CA THR A 135 15.33 -7.49 -11.32
C THR A 135 13.94 -6.97 -11.79
N LYS A 136 13.64 -5.65 -11.89
CA LYS A 136 12.22 -5.14 -11.86
C LYS A 136 11.87 -3.82 -12.58
N PRO A 137 10.56 -3.56 -12.87
CA PRO A 137 10.04 -2.24 -13.27
C PRO A 137 10.04 -1.19 -12.15
N GLU A 138 9.98 0.08 -12.53
CA GLU A 138 10.10 1.26 -11.66
C GLU A 138 8.78 1.61 -10.94
N LYS A 139 8.88 2.04 -9.66
CA LYS A 139 7.74 2.37 -8.78
C LYS A 139 7.82 3.80 -8.28
N ILE A 140 6.68 4.42 -8.01
CA ILE A 140 6.61 5.72 -7.34
C ILE A 140 6.48 5.54 -5.82
N TYR A 141 7.24 6.34 -5.09
CA TYR A 141 7.35 6.28 -3.64
C TYR A 141 6.89 7.58 -2.95
N PHE A 142 6.10 7.43 -1.90
CA PHE A 142 5.64 8.49 -1.00
C PHE A 142 6.19 8.26 0.41
N GLY A 143 6.72 9.30 1.06
CA GLY A 143 7.06 9.30 2.49
C GLY A 143 6.14 10.21 3.30
N ILE A 144 5.38 9.67 4.25
CA ILE A 144 4.51 10.46 5.13
C ILE A 144 5.25 10.73 6.43
N PHE A 145 5.77 11.94 6.61
CA PHE A 145 6.61 12.32 7.74
C PHE A 145 5.87 13.22 8.73
N THR A 146 6.15 13.07 10.03
CA THR A 146 5.86 14.12 11.02
C THR A 146 6.88 14.07 12.13
N CYS A 147 7.45 15.20 12.52
CA CYS A 147 8.30 15.26 13.72
C CYS A 147 7.48 15.50 15.01
N LYS A 148 6.19 15.11 15.02
CA LYS A 148 5.31 15.01 16.20
C LYS A 148 4.26 13.92 16.07
N GLY A 149 4.05 13.14 17.14
CA GLY A 149 2.89 12.26 17.28
C GLY A 149 1.56 13.02 17.25
N GLY A 150 0.48 12.33 16.85
CA GLY A 150 -0.89 12.84 16.93
C GLY A 150 -1.36 13.79 15.82
N VAL A 151 -0.54 14.12 14.81
CA VAL A 151 -0.97 14.94 13.66
C VAL A 151 -1.60 14.14 12.50
N GLY A 152 -1.88 12.85 12.70
CA GLY A 152 -2.58 11.99 11.73
C GLY A 152 -1.73 11.42 10.58
N LYS A 153 -0.44 11.16 10.82
CA LYS A 153 0.50 10.55 9.84
C LYS A 153 -0.04 9.24 9.24
N THR A 154 -0.27 8.25 10.10
CA THR A 154 -0.84 6.92 9.77
C THR A 154 -2.21 7.03 9.08
N THR A 155 -3.04 7.96 9.56
CA THR A 155 -4.34 8.28 8.94
C THR A 155 -4.17 8.77 7.50
N ILE A 156 -3.21 9.66 7.24
CA ILE A 156 -2.93 10.18 5.89
C ILE A 156 -2.33 9.08 5.00
N ALA A 157 -1.40 8.27 5.51
CA ALA A 157 -0.85 7.15 4.75
C ALA A 157 -1.94 6.17 4.28
N GLY A 158 -2.78 5.68 5.20
CA GLY A 158 -3.85 4.73 4.90
C GLY A 158 -4.89 5.27 3.91
N HIS A 159 -5.35 6.51 4.08
CA HIS A 159 -6.40 7.07 3.23
C HIS A 159 -5.89 7.63 1.90
N LEU A 160 -4.62 8.05 1.80
CA LEU A 160 -4.00 8.37 0.51
C LEU A 160 -3.81 7.10 -0.33
N ALA A 161 -3.43 5.97 0.28
CA ALA A 161 -3.49 4.67 -0.41
C ALA A 161 -4.92 4.34 -0.85
N GLY A 162 -5.93 4.67 -0.03
CA GLY A 162 -7.34 4.65 -0.39
C GLY A 162 -7.67 5.43 -1.66
N ALA A 163 -7.22 6.69 -1.76
CA ALA A 163 -7.48 7.52 -2.93
C ALA A 163 -6.85 6.95 -4.21
N PHE A 164 -5.58 6.53 -4.16
CA PHE A 164 -4.93 5.90 -5.31
C PHE A 164 -5.56 4.53 -5.67
N ALA A 165 -6.04 3.76 -4.69
CA ALA A 165 -6.78 2.53 -4.94
C ALA A 165 -8.12 2.80 -5.65
N LEU A 166 -8.85 3.85 -5.27
CA LEU A 166 -10.04 4.30 -5.99
C LEU A 166 -9.74 4.79 -7.43
N GLN A 167 -8.51 5.21 -7.70
CA GLN A 167 -8.01 5.59 -9.04
C GLN A 167 -7.42 4.40 -9.84
N GLY A 168 -7.62 3.15 -9.37
CA GLY A 168 -7.22 1.94 -10.11
C GLY A 168 -5.80 1.42 -9.81
N PHE A 169 -5.07 2.01 -8.87
CA PHE A 169 -3.72 1.55 -8.53
C PHE A 169 -3.70 0.52 -7.40
N ASN A 170 -2.88 -0.52 -7.56
CA ASN A 170 -2.48 -1.31 -6.40
C ASN A 170 -1.42 -0.54 -5.62
N VAL A 171 -1.58 -0.47 -4.31
CA VAL A 171 -0.75 0.35 -3.42
C VAL A 171 -0.13 -0.52 -2.34
N ALA A 172 1.18 -0.40 -2.17
CA ALA A 172 1.88 -0.94 -1.01
C ALA A 172 1.95 0.13 0.09
N LEU A 173 1.44 -0.18 1.28
CA LEU A 173 1.68 0.59 2.49
C LEU A 173 2.83 -0.04 3.27
N VAL A 174 3.81 0.76 3.69
CA VAL A 174 4.98 0.28 4.44
C VAL A 174 5.02 1.00 5.78
N ASP A 175 4.81 0.28 6.87
CA ASP A 175 4.89 0.83 8.23
C ASP A 175 6.35 0.89 8.67
N LEU A 176 6.93 2.09 8.67
CA LEU A 176 8.29 2.34 9.15
C LEU A 176 8.29 2.80 10.62
N ASP A 177 7.13 2.88 11.26
CA ASP A 177 6.98 3.32 12.63
C ASP A 177 7.14 2.14 13.60
N PRO A 178 8.09 2.17 14.56
CA PRO A 178 8.23 1.09 15.55
C PRO A 178 6.96 0.82 16.37
N GLU A 179 6.01 1.77 16.44
CA GLU A 179 4.72 1.58 17.09
C GLU A 179 3.75 0.69 16.29
N GLN A 180 4.00 0.44 15.00
CA GLN A 180 3.16 -0.40 14.11
C GLN A 180 1.68 0.00 14.06
N ASN A 181 1.40 1.30 14.12
CA ASN A 181 0.03 1.82 14.18
C ASN A 181 -0.74 1.59 12.86
N LEU A 182 -0.05 1.50 11.71
CA LEU A 182 -0.69 1.23 10.43
C LEU A 182 -1.11 -0.25 10.35
N GLN A 183 -0.23 -1.17 10.73
CA GLN A 183 -0.54 -2.61 10.78
C GLN A 183 -1.71 -2.90 11.72
N LYS A 184 -1.81 -2.20 12.86
CA LYS A 184 -2.94 -2.33 13.80
C LYS A 184 -4.27 -1.85 13.21
N LEU A 185 -4.27 -0.73 12.47
CA LEU A 185 -5.48 -0.09 11.94
C LEU A 185 -5.98 -0.71 10.62
N VAL A 186 -5.04 -1.12 9.76
CA VAL A 186 -5.29 -1.60 8.39
C VAL A 186 -5.11 -3.12 8.27
N GLY A 187 -4.59 -3.79 9.30
CA GLY A 187 -4.30 -5.22 9.28
C GLY A 187 -3.30 -5.55 8.17
N ASP A 188 -3.48 -6.71 7.53
CA ASP A 188 -2.65 -7.13 6.39
C ASP A 188 -3.00 -6.39 5.07
N GLY A 189 -4.10 -5.63 5.03
CA GLY A 189 -4.54 -4.92 3.82
C GLY A 189 -6.04 -4.60 3.75
N VAL A 190 -6.40 -3.81 2.74
CA VAL A 190 -7.80 -3.46 2.40
C VAL A 190 -8.05 -3.74 0.92
N PHE A 191 -9.16 -4.39 0.63
CA PHE A 191 -9.68 -4.52 -0.74
C PHE A 191 -10.60 -3.34 -1.04
N VAL A 192 -10.34 -2.60 -2.11
CA VAL A 192 -11.16 -1.47 -2.55
C VAL A 192 -11.94 -1.91 -3.81
N PRO A 193 -13.25 -2.14 -3.72
CA PRO A 193 -14.04 -2.59 -4.86
C PRO A 193 -14.13 -1.47 -5.91
N ASN A 194 -13.82 -1.81 -7.16
CA ASN A 194 -13.96 -0.90 -8.29
C ASN A 194 -15.30 -1.17 -9.01
N LEU A 195 -16.09 -0.11 -9.23
CA LEU A 195 -17.40 -0.20 -9.91
C LEU A 195 -17.30 -0.51 -11.42
N ARG A 196 -16.10 -0.51 -12.01
CA ARG A 196 -15.88 -0.68 -13.46
C ARG A 196 -14.87 -1.77 -13.85
N GLY A 197 -14.41 -2.61 -12.93
CA GLY A 197 -13.42 -3.66 -13.25
C GLY A 197 -12.94 -4.44 -12.03
N MET A 198 -11.78 -5.12 -12.16
CA MET A 198 -11.13 -5.77 -11.03
C MET A 198 -10.83 -4.76 -9.91
N GLY A 199 -11.20 -5.09 -8.67
CA GLY A 199 -10.93 -4.25 -7.50
C GLY A 199 -9.44 -4.16 -7.18
N THR A 200 -9.03 -3.04 -6.60
CA THR A 200 -7.64 -2.74 -6.27
C THR A 200 -7.29 -3.20 -4.86
N THR A 201 -6.01 -3.52 -4.63
CA THR A 201 -5.50 -3.89 -3.31
C THR A 201 -4.64 -2.80 -2.70
N ILE A 202 -4.87 -2.56 -1.41
CA ILE A 202 -3.92 -1.90 -0.51
C ILE A 202 -3.29 -3.01 0.32
N GLU A 203 -2.00 -3.24 0.15
CA GLU A 203 -1.23 -4.31 0.81
C GLU A 203 -0.30 -3.70 1.86
N VAL A 204 -0.34 -4.15 3.12
CA VAL A 204 0.45 -3.56 4.22
C VAL A 204 1.68 -4.41 4.53
N PHE A 205 2.82 -3.77 4.69
CA PHE A 205 4.13 -4.38 4.94
C PHE A 205 4.82 -3.75 6.15
N ASP A 206 5.45 -4.58 6.97
CA ASP A 206 6.41 -4.12 7.98
C ASP A 206 7.67 -3.58 7.29
N GLY A 207 8.15 -2.41 7.70
CA GLY A 207 9.37 -1.78 7.16
C GLY A 207 10.63 -2.64 7.26
N ARG A 208 10.70 -3.55 8.24
CA ARG A 208 11.82 -4.49 8.42
C ARG A 208 11.79 -5.62 7.39
N ASP A 209 10.59 -5.98 6.91
CA ASP A 209 10.35 -7.02 5.91
C ASP A 209 10.14 -6.45 4.50
N TRP A 210 10.22 -5.13 4.33
CA TRP A 210 10.08 -4.51 3.01
C TRP A 210 11.18 -4.96 2.05
N HIS A 211 10.75 -5.41 0.87
CA HIS A 211 11.64 -5.69 -0.24
C HIS A 211 10.93 -5.30 -1.54
N GLU A 212 11.71 -4.91 -2.56
CA GLU A 212 11.14 -4.49 -3.83
C GLU A 212 10.23 -5.55 -4.43
N ASP A 213 10.65 -6.81 -4.43
CA ASP A 213 9.90 -7.95 -4.95
C ASP A 213 8.60 -8.28 -4.21
N SER A 214 8.44 -7.89 -2.94
CA SER A 214 7.24 -8.18 -2.14
C SER A 214 5.97 -7.55 -2.70
N ALA A 215 6.09 -6.46 -3.46
CA ALA A 215 4.98 -5.74 -4.08
C ALA A 215 5.27 -5.54 -5.58
N ARG A 216 5.17 -6.63 -6.36
CA ARG A 216 5.41 -6.62 -7.84
C ARG A 216 4.29 -5.93 -8.63
N ASP A 217 3.04 -6.12 -8.22
CA ASP A 217 1.84 -5.59 -8.85
C ASP A 217 1.45 -4.18 -8.36
N CYS A 218 2.18 -3.62 -7.40
CA CYS A 218 1.99 -2.26 -6.89
C CYS A 218 2.87 -1.23 -7.63
N LYS A 219 2.22 -0.25 -8.27
CA LYS A 219 2.90 0.89 -8.93
C LYS A 219 3.28 1.99 -7.93
N ILE A 220 2.53 2.09 -6.83
CA ILE A 220 2.66 3.11 -5.79
C ILE A 220 3.05 2.44 -4.46
N VAL A 221 4.01 3.03 -3.77
CA VAL A 221 4.43 2.66 -2.42
C VAL A 221 4.29 3.89 -1.51
N ILE A 222 3.64 3.75 -0.36
CA ILE A 222 3.48 4.80 0.64
C ILE A 222 4.08 4.32 1.97
N CYS A 223 5.10 5.01 2.44
CA CYS A 223 5.76 4.74 3.71
C CYS A 223 5.16 5.61 4.81
N ASP A 224 4.64 5.00 5.87
CA ASP A 224 4.26 5.68 7.12
C ASP A 224 5.54 5.87 7.97
N CYS A 225 6.25 6.98 7.77
CA CYS A 225 7.61 7.16 8.27
C CYS A 225 7.68 7.28 9.79
N SER A 226 8.74 6.79 10.42
CA SER A 226 9.00 7.08 11.85
C SER A 226 9.21 8.59 12.05
N PRO A 227 8.73 9.19 13.16
CA PRO A 227 8.85 10.64 13.41
C PRO A 227 10.26 11.22 13.48
N ALA A 228 11.26 10.37 13.74
CA ALA A 228 12.67 10.72 13.76
C ALA A 228 13.32 10.20 12.46
N ILE A 229 13.94 11.08 11.67
CA ILE A 229 14.43 10.79 10.32
C ILE A 229 15.39 9.60 10.32
N GLU A 230 16.28 9.53 11.32
CA GLU A 230 17.34 8.54 11.50
C GLU A 230 16.85 7.12 11.79
N ARG A 231 15.55 6.97 12.11
CA ARG A 231 14.90 5.66 12.27
C ARG A 231 14.31 5.12 10.97
N ASN A 232 14.26 5.92 9.91
CA ASN A 232 13.77 5.50 8.60
C ASN A 232 14.93 4.92 7.79
N PRO A 233 14.77 3.79 7.07
CA PRO A 233 15.83 3.24 6.23
C PRO A 233 16.25 4.23 5.13
N THR A 234 17.52 4.63 5.10
CA THR A 234 18.05 5.64 4.16
C THR A 234 17.76 5.29 2.70
N ASN A 235 17.91 4.00 2.35
CA ASN A 235 17.63 3.45 1.02
C ASN A 235 16.15 3.51 0.59
N LEU A 236 15.23 3.81 1.51
CA LEU A 236 13.84 4.17 1.21
C LEU A 236 13.69 5.69 1.08
N VAL A 237 14.23 6.46 2.03
CA VAL A 237 14.14 7.93 2.03
C VAL A 237 14.72 8.51 0.73
N GLU A 238 15.83 7.97 0.22
CA GLU A 238 16.45 8.33 -1.06
C GLU A 238 15.56 8.06 -2.28
N LYS A 239 14.65 7.09 -2.21
CA LYS A 239 13.73 6.72 -3.31
C LYS A 239 12.46 7.54 -3.33
N PHE A 240 12.16 8.29 -2.27
CA PHE A 240 10.91 9.04 -2.19
C PHE A 240 10.83 10.07 -3.31
N HIS A 241 9.77 9.97 -4.12
CA HIS A 241 9.44 10.94 -5.16
C HIS A 241 8.65 12.10 -4.56
N TYR A 242 7.81 11.76 -3.58
CA TYR A 242 6.88 12.66 -2.91
C TYR A 242 7.00 12.48 -1.39
N CYS A 243 6.96 13.56 -0.63
CA CYS A 243 6.83 13.48 0.82
C CYS A 243 5.67 14.36 1.28
N ILE A 244 4.90 13.90 2.26
CA ILE A 244 3.80 14.68 2.86
C ILE A 244 4.10 14.90 4.33
N ILE A 245 4.02 16.16 4.74
CA ILE A 245 4.34 16.63 6.10
C ILE A 245 3.06 17.27 6.68
N PRO A 246 2.26 16.54 7.49
CA PRO A 246 1.03 17.07 8.02
C PRO A 246 1.27 18.07 9.16
N THR A 247 0.42 19.09 9.21
CA THR A 247 0.36 20.05 10.31
C THR A 247 -1.08 20.47 10.59
N THR A 248 -1.30 21.26 11.62
CA THR A 248 -2.64 21.75 11.99
C THR A 248 -2.72 23.27 11.87
N LEU A 249 -3.83 23.80 11.35
CA LEU A 249 -4.01 25.25 11.18
C LEU A 249 -4.52 25.90 12.47
N ASN A 250 -3.66 25.96 13.47
CA ASN A 250 -3.88 26.71 14.72
C ASN A 250 -2.55 27.38 15.16
N PRO A 251 -2.57 28.33 16.12
CA PRO A 251 -1.36 29.07 16.49
C PRO A 251 -0.20 28.20 16.99
N LEU A 252 -0.47 27.08 17.67
CA LEU A 252 0.57 26.15 18.12
C LEU A 252 1.12 25.32 16.96
N GLY A 253 0.26 24.91 16.03
CA GLY A 253 0.63 24.29 14.76
C GLY A 253 1.56 25.21 13.97
N ILE A 254 1.15 26.44 13.70
CA ILE A 254 1.93 27.38 12.89
C ILE A 254 3.25 27.75 13.59
N ASN A 255 3.21 28.20 14.85
CA ASN A 255 4.43 28.70 15.52
C ASN A 255 5.38 27.57 15.97
N LYS A 256 4.86 26.52 16.63
CA LYS A 256 5.70 25.43 17.17
C LYS A 256 5.97 24.33 16.14
N HIS A 257 5.11 24.12 15.13
CA HIS A 257 5.39 23.15 14.07
C HIS A 257 6.12 23.82 12.90
N GLY A 258 6.02 25.14 12.70
CA GLY A 258 6.76 25.87 11.68
C GLY A 258 8.27 25.65 11.75
N LYS A 259 8.87 25.75 12.95
CA LYS A 259 10.28 25.36 13.16
C LYS A 259 10.49 23.86 12.90
N VAL A 260 9.70 23.02 13.56
CA VAL A 260 9.84 21.56 13.46
C VAL A 260 9.78 21.05 12.01
N ILE A 261 8.93 21.65 11.17
CA ILE A 261 8.80 21.32 9.74
C ILE A 261 9.97 21.88 8.92
N ARG A 262 10.52 23.05 9.26
CA ARG A 262 11.79 23.53 8.69
C ARG A 262 12.94 22.55 8.99
N ASP A 263 12.96 22.02 10.22
CA ASP A 263 13.93 21.00 10.64
C ASP A 263 13.69 19.69 9.84
N THR A 264 12.46 19.17 9.77
CA THR A 264 12.08 17.98 8.96
C THR A 264 12.47 18.13 7.48
N VAL A 265 12.23 19.29 6.87
CA VAL A 265 12.59 19.57 5.48
C VAL A 265 14.10 19.51 5.30
N THR A 266 14.86 20.12 6.22
CA THR A 266 16.33 20.13 6.20
C THR A 266 16.89 18.71 6.33
N GLU A 267 16.31 17.91 7.23
CA GLU A 267 16.64 16.50 7.46
C GLU A 267 16.34 15.63 6.23
N ILE A 268 15.12 15.69 5.67
CA ILE A 268 14.79 14.95 4.43
C ILE A 268 15.72 15.38 3.30
N ARG A 269 16.01 16.69 3.17
CA ARG A 269 16.95 17.22 2.18
C ARG A 269 18.40 16.81 2.42
N HIS A 270 18.77 16.29 3.59
CA HIS A 270 20.11 15.71 3.78
C HIS A 270 20.27 14.42 2.95
N PHE A 271 19.23 13.58 2.93
CA PHE A 271 19.22 12.29 2.25
C PHE A 271 18.65 12.36 0.82
N ASN A 272 17.63 13.18 0.57
CA ASN A 272 16.91 13.23 -0.69
C ASN A 272 16.73 14.67 -1.21
N LYS A 273 17.54 15.02 -2.22
CA LYS A 273 17.50 16.30 -2.94
C LYS A 273 16.37 16.41 -3.97
N ASN A 274 15.73 15.29 -4.34
CA ASN A 274 14.87 15.19 -5.51
C ASN A 274 13.38 15.10 -5.21
N ALA A 275 12.99 14.68 -4.00
CA ALA A 275 11.60 14.55 -3.59
C ALA A 275 10.85 15.89 -3.61
N HIS A 276 9.59 15.88 -4.05
CA HIS A 276 8.68 17.01 -3.83
C HIS A 276 8.08 16.92 -2.43
N LEU A 277 8.28 17.95 -1.60
CA LEU A 277 7.86 17.98 -0.20
C LEU A 277 6.59 18.82 -0.05
N PHE A 278 5.51 18.24 0.45
CA PHE A 278 4.20 18.89 0.59
C PHE A 278 3.84 19.08 2.06
N VAL A 279 3.75 20.33 2.52
CA VAL A 279 3.17 20.63 3.84
C VAL A 279 1.65 20.67 3.70
N LEU A 280 0.96 19.77 4.39
CA LEU A 280 -0.48 19.57 4.31
C LEU A 280 -1.17 20.00 5.61
N VAL A 281 -2.24 20.78 5.51
CA VAL A 281 -3.11 21.05 6.66
C VAL A 281 -4.05 19.86 6.87
N ASN A 282 -3.89 19.18 8.01
CA ASN A 282 -4.75 18.12 8.51
C ASN A 282 -5.62 18.63 9.67
N ASN A 283 -6.71 17.90 9.95
CA ASN A 283 -7.71 18.19 10.97
C ASN A 283 -8.24 19.63 10.85
N PHE A 284 -8.52 20.07 9.62
CA PHE A 284 -8.99 21.42 9.35
C PHE A 284 -10.44 21.60 9.81
N LYS A 285 -10.62 22.51 10.78
CA LYS A 285 -11.91 23.01 11.23
C LYS A 285 -12.02 24.48 10.85
N TYR A 286 -13.03 24.84 10.06
CA TYR A 286 -13.23 26.20 9.59
C TYR A 286 -13.42 27.19 10.76
N PRO A 287 -12.54 28.19 10.95
CA PRO A 287 -12.55 29.06 12.13
C PRO A 287 -13.35 30.36 11.92
N GLY A 288 -14.03 30.53 10.79
CA GLY A 288 -14.62 31.80 10.35
C GLY A 288 -13.67 32.65 9.50
N SER A 289 -14.21 33.42 8.55
CA SER A 289 -13.44 34.09 7.48
C SER A 289 -12.28 34.94 7.96
N GLN A 290 -12.49 35.76 9.00
CA GLN A 290 -11.46 36.66 9.54
C GLN A 290 -10.28 35.87 10.15
N LYS A 291 -10.59 34.85 10.98
CA LYS A 291 -9.56 33.99 11.59
C LYS A 291 -8.84 33.15 10.54
N LEU A 292 -9.56 32.65 9.53
CA LEU A 292 -8.95 31.90 8.43
C LEU A 292 -7.96 32.77 7.65
N SER A 293 -8.34 34.00 7.30
CA SER A 293 -7.46 34.94 6.59
C SER A 293 -6.17 35.21 7.38
N LEU A 294 -6.27 35.41 8.70
CA LEU A 294 -5.10 35.61 9.56
C LEU A 294 -4.23 34.35 9.63
N LEU A 295 -4.81 33.19 9.96
CA LEU A 295 -4.08 31.93 10.11
C LEU A 295 -3.41 31.51 8.79
N ARG A 296 -4.11 31.63 7.66
CA ARG A 296 -3.57 31.37 6.32
C ARG A 296 -2.38 32.26 6.00
N LYS A 297 -2.47 33.57 6.29
CA LYS A 297 -1.36 34.51 6.09
C LYS A 297 -0.12 34.11 6.89
N VAL A 298 -0.27 33.84 8.20
CA VAL A 298 0.88 33.45 9.04
C VAL A 298 1.44 32.08 8.61
N TYR A 299 0.57 31.13 8.26
CA TYR A 299 0.96 29.80 7.75
C TYR A 299 1.81 29.89 6.47
N LEU A 300 1.39 30.66 5.46
CA LEU A 300 2.14 30.83 4.21
C LEU A 300 3.46 31.59 4.44
N GLU A 301 3.45 32.68 5.23
CA GLU A 301 4.69 33.41 5.56
C GLU A 301 5.69 32.54 6.35
N THR A 302 5.21 31.58 7.15
CA THR A 302 6.07 30.67 7.95
C THR A 302 7.02 29.82 7.10
N TYR A 303 6.69 29.54 5.84
CA TYR A 303 7.52 28.71 4.94
C TYR A 303 8.05 29.46 3.71
N LYS A 304 7.78 30.77 3.61
CA LYS A 304 8.15 31.63 2.47
C LYS A 304 9.64 31.65 2.14
N ASP A 305 10.50 31.46 3.13
CA ASP A 305 11.95 31.38 2.91
C ASP A 305 12.32 30.07 2.20
N ILE A 306 11.73 28.94 2.64
CA ILE A 306 11.97 27.62 2.03
C ILE A 306 11.50 27.65 0.57
N ILE A 307 10.31 28.19 0.30
CA ILE A 307 9.73 28.30 -1.05
C ILE A 307 10.64 29.09 -2.01
N LYS A 308 11.46 30.03 -1.51
CA LYS A 308 12.44 30.77 -2.34
C LYS A 308 13.71 29.98 -2.62
N THR A 309 14.04 28.97 -1.81
CA THR A 309 15.31 28.23 -1.85
C THR A 309 15.18 26.78 -2.31
N ASP A 310 13.95 26.23 -2.31
CA ASP A 310 13.62 24.85 -2.64
C ASP A 310 12.39 24.86 -3.56
N ASP A 311 12.64 24.75 -4.87
CA ASP A 311 11.62 24.74 -5.94
C ASP A 311 10.70 23.50 -5.88
N LYS A 312 11.15 22.47 -5.15
CA LYS A 312 10.41 21.23 -4.89
C LYS A 312 9.72 21.22 -3.53
N PHE A 313 9.69 22.34 -2.80
CA PHE A 313 8.92 22.49 -1.57
C PHE A 313 7.57 23.19 -1.83
N HIS A 314 6.49 22.56 -1.38
CA HIS A 314 5.10 22.95 -1.63
C HIS A 314 4.38 23.19 -0.31
N CYS A 315 4.10 24.45 0.01
CA CYS A 315 3.17 24.79 1.09
C CYS A 315 1.75 24.79 0.52
N ILE A 316 0.95 23.76 0.82
CA ILE A 316 -0.41 23.62 0.28
C ILE A 316 -1.31 24.66 0.92
N ASP A 317 -1.98 25.48 0.10
CA ASP A 317 -2.98 26.41 0.60
C ASP A 317 -4.20 25.62 1.14
N PRO A 318 -4.60 25.79 2.41
CA PRO A 318 -5.75 25.08 2.97
C PRO A 318 -7.09 25.46 2.33
N GLN A 319 -7.13 26.50 1.47
CA GLN A 319 -8.29 26.80 0.63
C GLN A 319 -8.30 26.04 -0.71
N GLU A 320 -7.15 25.53 -1.19
CA GLU A 320 -7.09 24.60 -2.33
C GLU A 320 -7.30 23.16 -1.86
N VAL A 321 -6.49 22.69 -0.89
CA VAL A 321 -6.54 21.32 -0.35
C VAL A 321 -6.23 21.30 1.14
N CYS A 322 -7.08 20.63 1.91
CA CYS A 322 -6.84 20.25 3.30
C CYS A 322 -7.58 18.96 3.62
N ILE A 323 -7.17 18.26 4.68
CA ILE A 323 -7.98 17.17 5.25
C ILE A 323 -8.84 17.76 6.36
N ARG A 324 -10.16 17.73 6.20
CA ARG A 324 -11.13 18.28 7.16
C ARG A 324 -11.25 17.41 8.39
N THR A 325 -11.61 18.01 9.53
CA THR A 325 -12.07 17.25 10.71
C THR A 325 -13.28 16.40 10.32
N SER A 326 -13.25 15.10 10.65
CA SER A 326 -14.35 14.17 10.38
C SER A 326 -14.45 13.15 11.50
N GLU A 327 -15.67 12.88 11.98
CA GLU A 327 -15.95 11.81 12.94
C GLU A 327 -15.51 10.44 12.42
N GLN A 328 -15.64 10.19 11.10
CA GLN A 328 -15.18 8.93 10.50
C GLN A 328 -13.66 8.76 10.61
N LEU A 329 -12.89 9.85 10.51
CA LEU A 329 -11.43 9.83 10.68
C LEU A 329 -11.03 9.79 12.17
N TYR A 330 -11.83 10.39 13.05
CA TYR A 330 -11.60 10.38 14.50
C TYR A 330 -11.83 8.99 15.11
N TYR A 331 -12.89 8.30 14.69
CA TYR A 331 -13.22 6.93 15.09
C TYR A 331 -12.60 5.85 14.18
N TRP A 332 -11.67 6.22 13.29
CA TRP A 332 -11.01 5.23 12.44
C TRP A 332 -10.17 4.25 13.30
N GLY A 333 -10.49 2.96 13.22
CA GLY A 333 -10.01 1.94 14.15
C GLY A 333 -11.10 1.35 15.05
N ILE A 334 -12.30 1.95 15.12
CA ILE A 334 -13.42 1.40 15.91
C ILE A 334 -13.85 0.01 15.43
N HIS A 335 -13.64 -0.30 14.14
CA HIS A 335 -13.87 -1.63 13.54
C HIS A 335 -13.05 -2.76 14.19
N ILE A 336 -11.97 -2.43 14.90
CA ILE A 336 -11.16 -3.37 15.70
C ILE A 336 -11.89 -3.74 17.00
N LEU A 337 -12.65 -2.80 17.57
CA LEU A 337 -13.37 -2.96 18.83
C LEU A 337 -14.78 -3.54 18.62
N GLU A 338 -15.40 -3.25 17.48
CA GLU A 338 -16.76 -3.73 17.14
C GLU A 338 -16.84 -5.23 16.90
N ASN A 339 -15.78 -5.85 16.38
CA ASN A 339 -15.72 -7.30 16.16
C ASN A 339 -14.29 -7.83 16.43
N PRO A 340 -13.89 -8.02 17.70
CA PRO A 340 -12.52 -8.39 18.05
C PRO A 340 -12.10 -9.79 17.57
N GLU A 341 -13.06 -10.70 17.32
CA GLU A 341 -12.80 -12.05 16.81
C GLU A 341 -12.52 -12.08 15.29
N ASN A 342 -13.04 -11.10 14.53
CA ASN A 342 -12.80 -10.97 13.10
C ASN A 342 -12.88 -9.50 12.65
N PRO A 343 -11.90 -8.66 13.02
CA PRO A 343 -11.92 -7.23 12.71
C PRO A 343 -11.69 -7.01 11.22
N SER A 344 -12.68 -6.47 10.52
CA SER A 344 -12.54 -6.12 9.11
C SER A 344 -11.87 -4.74 8.96
N SER A 345 -10.65 -4.70 8.42
CA SER A 345 -9.98 -3.45 8.06
C SER A 345 -10.79 -2.63 7.06
N ARG A 346 -11.04 -1.37 7.36
CA ARG A 346 -11.80 -0.44 6.50
C ARG A 346 -11.13 0.94 6.46
N LEU A 347 -11.42 1.68 5.40
CA LEU A 347 -11.11 3.12 5.30
C LEU A 347 -12.32 3.93 5.79
N ALA A 348 -12.10 5.14 6.28
CA ALA A 348 -13.13 6.12 6.64
C ALA A 348 -13.81 6.75 5.40
N PHE A 349 -14.20 5.91 4.43
CA PHE A 349 -14.70 6.28 3.10
C PHE A 349 -16.21 6.06 2.95
N ASP A 350 -16.93 5.87 4.06
CA ASP A 350 -18.36 5.59 4.06
C ASP A 350 -19.19 6.82 3.67
N LEU A 351 -20.26 6.57 2.89
CA LEU A 351 -21.17 7.60 2.41
C LEU A 351 -22.18 7.98 3.50
N ILE A 352 -22.08 9.21 4.02
CA ILE A 352 -23.07 9.79 4.94
C ILE A 352 -23.88 10.83 4.16
N GLY A 353 -25.18 10.60 4.00
CA GLY A 353 -26.04 11.48 3.20
C GLY A 353 -25.61 11.61 1.74
N GLY A 354 -25.00 10.57 1.17
CA GLY A 354 -24.50 10.55 -0.21
C GLY A 354 -23.15 11.25 -0.42
N LYS A 355 -22.47 11.72 0.63
CA LYS A 355 -21.14 12.36 0.56
C LYS A 355 -20.15 11.67 1.48
N CYS A 356 -18.86 11.79 1.19
CA CYS A 356 -17.81 11.32 2.09
C CYS A 356 -16.62 12.29 2.09
N TYR A 357 -16.64 13.25 3.01
CA TYR A 357 -15.62 14.30 3.06
C TYR A 357 -14.18 13.79 3.17
N PRO A 358 -13.85 12.75 3.96
CA PRO A 358 -12.51 12.16 3.95
C PRO A 358 -12.10 11.68 2.57
N ARG A 359 -12.94 10.87 1.90
CA ARG A 359 -12.65 10.35 0.56
C ARG A 359 -12.44 11.48 -0.44
N ASP A 360 -13.33 12.46 -0.43
CA ASP A 360 -13.27 13.60 -1.35
C ASP A 360 -12.01 14.47 -1.09
N ASP A 361 -11.58 14.62 0.17
CA ASP A 361 -10.35 15.33 0.57
C ASP A 361 -9.07 14.58 0.14
N PHE A 362 -9.03 13.26 0.31
CA PHE A 362 -7.86 12.44 -0.06
C PHE A 362 -7.72 12.27 -1.59
N ILE A 363 -8.82 12.24 -2.34
CA ILE A 363 -8.80 12.34 -3.82
C ILE A 363 -8.26 13.71 -4.24
N SER A 364 -8.78 14.79 -3.66
CA SER A 364 -8.31 16.16 -3.95
C SER A 364 -6.80 16.35 -3.69
N LEU A 365 -6.27 15.66 -2.66
CA LEU A 365 -4.84 15.63 -2.36
C LEU A 365 -4.03 14.89 -3.43
N ALA A 366 -4.46 13.70 -3.86
CA ALA A 366 -3.80 12.95 -4.93
C ALA A 366 -3.74 13.76 -6.24
N ASP A 367 -4.86 14.36 -6.63
CA ASP A 367 -4.98 15.20 -7.83
C ASP A 367 -4.12 16.48 -7.74
N TYR A 368 -4.01 17.08 -6.55
CA TYR A 368 -3.13 18.23 -6.33
C TYR A 368 -1.65 17.88 -6.54
N ILE A 369 -1.20 16.73 -6.03
CA ILE A 369 0.20 16.29 -6.17
C ILE A 369 0.51 15.99 -7.65
N GLU A 370 -0.38 15.28 -8.36
CA GLU A 370 -0.26 15.06 -9.82
C GLU A 370 -0.20 16.38 -10.60
N ARG A 371 -1.07 17.34 -10.28
CA ARG A 371 -1.10 18.65 -10.96
C ARG A 371 0.17 19.46 -10.72
N LYS A 372 0.73 19.45 -9.51
CA LYS A 372 1.85 20.33 -9.10
C LYS A 372 3.24 19.74 -9.35
N ALA A 373 3.39 18.42 -9.28
CA ALA A 373 4.69 17.76 -9.37
C ALA A 373 4.77 16.69 -10.46
N GLY A 374 3.66 16.35 -11.12
CA GLY A 374 3.64 15.38 -12.21
C GLY A 374 3.92 13.97 -11.73
N ILE A 375 2.97 13.36 -11.02
CA ILE A 375 3.04 11.92 -10.72
C ILE A 375 3.15 11.14 -12.05
N GLY A 376 2.57 11.65 -13.14
CA GLY A 376 2.72 11.06 -14.48
C GLY A 376 2.03 9.70 -14.57
N ILE A 377 1.05 9.47 -13.69
CA ILE A 377 0.34 8.20 -13.55
C ILE A 377 -1.16 8.40 -13.77
N LEU A 378 -1.72 9.54 -13.37
CA LEU A 378 -3.16 9.82 -13.51
C LEU A 378 -3.53 10.45 -14.85
N ARG A 379 -2.54 10.69 -15.73
CA ARG A 379 -2.73 11.34 -17.05
C ARG A 379 -2.78 10.35 -18.23
N ASP A 380 -2.45 9.09 -17.98
CA ASP A 380 -2.31 8.02 -18.99
C ASP A 380 -3.43 6.95 -18.91
N GLN A 381 -4.58 7.28 -18.29
CA GLN A 381 -5.78 6.42 -18.21
C GLN A 381 -6.93 6.94 -19.07
#